data_AF-A0A0D5XVH8-F1
#
_entry.id   AF-A0A0D5XVH8-F1
#
_cell.length_a   1.000
_cell.length_b   1.000
_cell.length_c   1.000
_cell.angle_alpha   90.00
_cell.angle_beta   90.00
_cell.angle_gamma   90.00
#
_symmetry.space_group_name_H-M   'P 1'
#
loop_
_entity.id
_entity.type
_entity.pdbx_description
1 polymer ?
#
loop_
_entity_poly.entity_id
_entity_poly.type
_entity_poly.pdbx_seq_one_letter_code
_entity_poly.pdbx_strand_id
1 'polypeptide(L)'
;MPHRAPLPTLHIALVGDHDPQVTAHRAIPRALEMAAEETGLKVRYHWLATDSLGSDEPLQAFDGIWCVPASPYRSIDGALRAIRFAREQQRPFLGTCGGFQHAVLEYARNVLGWTDAEHGETHPEAERALLTPLTCALVEATASIHLSPGSRIAEAYGEQQISEGYRCRYGVNPAFAGQLLEHDLRPSGYDSAGDLRAVELRDHRFFVATLFQPERAALNGVVPPLVSALLAACLERHP
;
A
#
# COMPACT_ATOMS: atom_id res chain seq x y z
N MET A 1 -8.77 -6.23 40.78
CA MET A 1 -8.88 -6.11 39.30
C MET A 1 -7.47 -6.10 38.74
N PRO A 2 -7.09 -6.99 37.80
CA PRO A 2 -5.74 -6.97 37.26
C PRO A 2 -5.53 -5.69 36.45
N HIS A 3 -4.46 -4.96 36.78
CA HIS A 3 -4.05 -3.76 36.07
C HIS A 3 -3.53 -4.18 34.69
N ARG A 4 -4.36 -4.04 33.64
CA ARG A 4 -3.93 -4.29 32.26
C ARG A 4 -2.87 -3.23 31.93
N ALA A 5 -1.67 -3.66 31.56
CA ALA A 5 -0.61 -2.75 31.14
C ALA A 5 -1.12 -1.86 29.99
N PRO A 6 -0.75 -0.57 29.93
CA PRO A 6 -1.17 0.31 28.85
C PRO A 6 -0.70 -0.27 27.50
N LEU A 7 -1.59 -0.27 26.52
CA LEU A 7 -1.25 -0.71 25.16
C LEU A 7 -0.11 0.17 24.62
N PRO A 8 0.90 -0.43 23.94
CA PRO A 8 1.99 0.33 23.36
C PRO A 8 1.46 1.33 22.34
N THR A 9 2.16 2.45 22.19
CA THR A 9 1.86 3.41 21.12
C THR A 9 2.53 2.91 19.85
N LEU A 10 1.74 2.69 18.80
CA LEU A 10 2.22 2.30 17.48
C LEU A 10 2.70 3.53 16.71
N HIS A 11 3.84 3.40 16.04
CA HIS A 11 4.41 4.43 15.17
C HIS A 11 4.31 4.00 13.70
N ILE A 12 3.58 4.75 12.89
CA ILE A 12 3.39 4.46 11.45
C ILE A 12 4.15 5.48 10.60
N ALA A 13 5.00 5.00 9.69
CA ALA A 13 5.64 5.85 8.68
C ALA A 13 4.70 6.04 7.50
N LEU A 14 4.37 7.28 7.17
CA LEU A 14 3.66 7.64 5.94
C LEU A 14 4.69 8.09 4.90
N VAL A 15 5.06 7.16 4.02
CA VAL A 15 6.10 7.38 3.00
C VAL A 15 5.46 7.96 1.75
N GLY A 16 5.79 9.21 1.46
CA GLY A 16 5.29 9.96 0.32
C GLY A 16 5.43 11.47 0.52
N ASP A 17 5.34 12.22 -0.56
CA ASP A 17 5.58 13.66 -0.54
C ASP A 17 4.29 14.38 -0.16
N HIS A 18 4.11 14.59 1.15
CA HIS A 18 2.89 15.15 1.73
C HIS A 18 2.45 16.45 1.04
N ASP A 19 1.17 16.49 0.68
CA ASP A 19 0.51 17.60 0.03
C ASP A 19 -0.96 17.66 0.52
N PRO A 20 -1.36 18.72 1.24
CA PRO A 20 -2.72 18.85 1.77
C PRO A 20 -3.79 19.05 0.68
N GLN A 21 -3.41 19.32 -0.57
CA GLN A 21 -4.35 19.38 -1.70
C GLN A 21 -4.76 17.99 -2.18
N VAL A 22 -3.98 16.96 -1.88
CA VAL A 22 -4.29 15.57 -2.23
C VAL A 22 -5.35 15.03 -1.26
N THR A 23 -6.50 14.63 -1.79
CA THR A 23 -7.62 14.08 -0.99
C THR A 23 -7.20 12.89 -0.13
N ALA A 24 -6.39 11.96 -0.66
CA ALA A 24 -5.87 10.83 0.11
C ALA A 24 -5.00 11.28 1.30
N HIS A 25 -4.13 12.28 1.13
CA HIS A 25 -3.29 12.80 2.22
C HIS A 25 -4.09 13.45 3.35
N ARG A 26 -5.25 14.05 3.02
CA ARG A 26 -6.20 14.52 4.04
C ARG A 26 -6.95 13.38 4.72
N ALA A 27 -7.21 12.30 3.99
CA ALA A 27 -7.96 11.15 4.47
C ALA A 27 -7.15 10.23 5.39
N ILE A 28 -5.85 10.03 5.12
CA ILE A 28 -4.97 9.10 5.85
C ILE A 28 -4.90 9.38 7.36
N PRO A 29 -4.67 10.63 7.83
CA PRO A 29 -4.70 10.92 9.26
C PRO A 29 -6.03 10.56 9.92
N ARG A 30 -7.15 10.85 9.25
CA ARG A 30 -8.49 10.53 9.75
C ARG A 30 -8.73 9.02 9.76
N ALA A 31 -8.26 8.30 8.75
CA ALA A 31 -8.34 6.85 8.68
C ALA A 31 -7.59 6.18 9.82
N LEU A 32 -6.37 6.64 10.12
CA LEU A 32 -5.58 6.15 11.25
C LEU A 32 -6.23 6.46 12.60
N GLU A 33 -6.78 7.67 12.76
CA GLU A 33 -7.51 8.07 13.98
C GLU A 33 -8.72 7.15 14.21
N MET A 34 -9.56 6.96 13.19
CA MET A 34 -10.75 6.12 13.27
C MET A 34 -10.41 4.65 13.54
N ALA A 35 -9.41 4.10 12.85
CA ALA A 35 -8.96 2.74 13.10
C ALA A 35 -8.36 2.57 14.50
N ALA A 36 -7.64 3.59 15.00
CA ALA A 36 -7.12 3.59 16.37
C ALA A 36 -8.24 3.63 17.42
N GLU A 37 -9.29 4.42 17.18
CA GLU A 37 -10.49 4.47 18.04
C GLU A 37 -11.22 3.12 18.07
N GLU A 38 -11.45 2.51 16.91
CA GLU A 38 -12.12 1.21 16.77
C GLU A 38 -11.36 0.09 17.47
N THR A 39 -10.03 0.07 17.32
CA THR A 39 -9.15 -0.96 17.90
C THR A 39 -8.73 -0.68 19.34
N GLY A 40 -9.02 0.52 19.86
CA GLY A 40 -8.58 0.97 21.18
C GLY A 40 -7.05 1.18 21.30
N LEU A 41 -6.38 1.40 20.17
CA LEU A 41 -4.92 1.58 20.09
C LEU A 41 -4.53 3.04 20.18
N LYS A 42 -3.29 3.27 20.60
CA LYS A 42 -2.64 4.58 20.47
C LYS A 42 -1.76 4.56 19.24
N VAL A 43 -2.03 5.42 18.27
CA VAL A 43 -1.27 5.50 17.02
C VAL A 43 -0.68 6.89 16.87
N ARG A 44 0.60 6.95 16.50
CA ARG A 44 1.29 8.15 16.02
C ARG A 44 1.77 7.88 14.61
N TYR A 45 1.67 8.89 13.75
CA TYR A 45 2.17 8.78 12.39
C TYR A 45 3.18 9.89 12.10
N HIS A 46 4.11 9.60 11.19
CA HIS A 46 5.08 10.59 10.72
C HIS A 46 5.16 10.53 9.20
N TRP A 47 5.01 11.70 8.56
CA TRP A 47 5.24 11.84 7.13
C TRP A 47 6.74 11.84 6.85
N LEU A 48 7.17 10.95 5.96
CA LEU A 48 8.54 10.84 5.47
C LEU A 48 8.54 11.18 3.98
N ALA A 49 9.12 12.32 3.63
CA ALA A 49 9.31 12.71 2.24
C ALA A 49 10.26 11.74 1.56
N THR A 50 9.98 11.39 0.31
CA THR A 50 10.71 10.31 -0.37
C THR A 50 12.19 10.66 -0.60
N ASP A 51 12.49 11.94 -0.86
CA ASP A 51 13.85 12.48 -1.01
C ASP A 51 14.66 12.51 0.28
N SER A 52 14.04 12.35 1.45
CA SER A 52 14.72 12.25 2.74
C SER A 52 15.24 10.83 3.07
N LEU A 53 14.80 9.81 2.32
CA LEU A 53 15.07 8.39 2.59
C LEU A 53 16.34 7.90 1.89
N GLY A 54 17.48 8.52 2.23
CA GLY A 54 18.80 8.13 1.74
C GLY A 54 19.35 6.85 2.38
N SER A 55 18.82 6.45 3.53
CA SER A 55 19.21 5.23 4.27
C SER A 55 18.00 4.60 4.97
N ASP A 56 18.19 3.40 5.51
CA ASP A 56 17.13 2.65 6.21
C ASP A 56 16.96 3.11 7.67
N GLU A 57 17.90 3.89 8.20
CA GLU A 57 17.92 4.33 9.61
C GLU A 57 16.63 5.02 10.07
N PRO A 58 16.01 5.95 9.30
CA PRO A 58 14.76 6.57 9.71
C PRO A 58 13.61 5.57 9.86
N LEU A 59 13.64 4.45 9.12
CA LEU A 59 12.53 3.48 9.07
C LEU A 59 12.52 2.52 10.26
N GLN A 60 13.65 2.38 10.97
CA GLN A 60 13.77 1.43 12.09
C GLN A 60 12.86 1.75 13.27
N ALA A 61 12.50 3.03 13.45
CA ALA A 61 11.69 3.51 14.57
C ALA A 61 10.18 3.25 14.41
N PHE A 62 9.75 2.68 13.28
CA PHE A 62 8.33 2.53 12.94
C PHE A 62 7.87 1.08 13.05
N ASP A 63 6.66 0.90 13.58
CA ASP A 63 6.00 -0.41 13.73
C ASP A 63 5.33 -0.88 12.44
N GLY A 64 4.96 0.07 11.55
CA GLY A 64 4.42 -0.19 10.23
C GLY A 64 4.74 0.94 9.24
N ILE A 65 4.68 0.61 7.95
CA ILE A 65 4.98 1.52 6.84
C ILE A 65 3.78 1.58 5.90
N TRP A 66 3.35 2.80 5.57
CA TRP A 66 2.36 3.04 4.54
C TRP A 66 2.98 3.89 3.43
N CYS A 67 3.18 3.30 2.25
CA CYS A 67 3.53 4.07 1.05
C CYS A 67 2.26 4.64 0.40
N VAL A 68 2.12 5.96 0.46
CA VAL A 68 0.85 6.66 0.23
C VAL A 68 0.66 7.04 -1.25
N PRO A 69 -0.53 7.48 -1.68
CA PRO A 69 -0.74 7.93 -3.06
C PRO A 69 0.02 9.20 -3.46
N ALA A 70 -0.27 9.69 -4.68
CA ALA A 70 0.31 10.91 -5.27
C ALA A 70 1.76 10.77 -5.74
N SER A 71 2.09 9.63 -6.37
CA SER A 71 3.20 9.57 -7.32
C SER A 71 2.91 10.42 -8.58
N PRO A 72 3.92 10.85 -9.36
CA PRO A 72 5.35 10.57 -9.20
C PRO A 72 5.95 11.15 -7.91
N TYR A 73 6.74 10.33 -7.20
CA TYR A 73 7.45 10.78 -6.01
C TYR A 73 8.66 11.63 -6.39
N ARG A 74 9.07 12.53 -5.50
CA ARG A 74 10.31 13.32 -5.65
C ARG A 74 11.54 12.43 -5.75
N SER A 75 11.54 11.30 -5.06
CA SER A 75 12.57 10.27 -5.14
C SER A 75 11.95 8.88 -5.24
N ILE A 76 12.02 8.28 -6.43
CA ILE A 76 11.65 6.88 -6.65
C ILE A 76 12.51 5.97 -5.77
N ASP A 77 13.82 6.21 -5.72
CA ASP A 77 14.76 5.37 -4.94
C ASP A 77 14.42 5.38 -3.44
N GLY A 78 14.01 6.51 -2.88
CA GLY A 78 13.59 6.60 -1.49
C GLY A 78 12.28 5.85 -1.22
N ALA A 79 11.32 5.92 -2.14
CA ALA A 79 10.08 5.14 -2.04
C ALA A 79 10.36 3.62 -2.14
N LEU A 80 11.15 3.19 -3.14
CA LEU A 80 11.54 1.79 -3.31
C LEU A 80 12.35 1.27 -2.12
N ARG A 81 13.23 2.10 -1.53
CA ARG A 81 13.97 1.76 -0.31
C ARG A 81 13.03 1.46 0.86
N ALA A 82 12.03 2.31 1.10
CA ALA A 82 11.10 2.08 2.20
C ALA A 82 10.27 0.82 2.03
N ILE A 83 9.81 0.57 0.80
CA ILE A 83 9.06 -0.64 0.45
C ILE A 83 9.94 -1.89 0.63
N ARG A 84 11.18 -1.83 0.13
CA ARG A 84 12.17 -2.91 0.28
C ARG A 84 12.46 -3.19 1.75
N PHE A 85 12.72 -2.14 2.53
CA PHE A 85 12.94 -2.26 3.97
C PHE A 85 11.74 -2.94 4.62
N ALA A 86 10.52 -2.55 4.24
CA ALA A 86 9.34 -3.16 4.80
C ALA A 86 9.27 -4.66 4.52
N ARG A 87 9.47 -5.03 3.25
CA ARG A 87 9.50 -6.41 2.75
C ARG A 87 10.57 -7.27 3.44
N GLU A 88 11.80 -6.77 3.50
CA GLU A 88 12.95 -7.54 3.99
C GLU A 88 12.98 -7.63 5.53
N GLN A 89 12.51 -6.60 6.23
CA GLN A 89 12.48 -6.57 7.70
C GLN A 89 11.17 -7.09 8.30
N GLN A 90 10.29 -7.67 7.48
CA GLN A 90 8.99 -8.20 7.93
C GLN A 90 8.14 -7.15 8.65
N ARG A 91 8.26 -5.88 8.21
CA ARG A 91 7.57 -4.74 8.79
C ARG A 91 6.21 -4.60 8.10
N PRO A 92 5.09 -4.63 8.84
CA PRO A 92 3.76 -4.44 8.27
C PRO A 92 3.70 -3.28 7.28
N PHE A 93 3.23 -3.56 6.06
CA PHE A 93 3.26 -2.66 4.93
C PHE A 93 1.88 -2.51 4.28
N LEU A 94 1.50 -1.27 4.00
CA LEU A 94 0.37 -0.90 3.16
C LEU A 94 0.83 0.01 2.01
N GLY A 95 0.54 -0.33 0.77
CA GLY A 95 0.75 0.55 -0.39
C GLY A 95 -0.58 0.90 -1.05
N THR A 96 -0.94 2.17 -1.18
CA THR A 96 -2.20 2.58 -1.87
C THR A 96 -1.92 3.44 -3.10
N CYS A 97 -2.59 3.14 -4.22
CA CYS A 97 -2.40 3.75 -5.54
C CYS A 97 -0.92 3.84 -5.98
N GLY A 98 -0.27 4.99 -5.79
CA GLY A 98 1.16 5.19 -6.06
C GLY A 98 2.03 4.20 -5.26
N GLY A 99 1.67 3.93 -4.01
CA GLY A 99 2.38 2.95 -3.19
C GLY A 99 2.25 1.53 -3.72
N PHE A 100 1.11 1.18 -4.35
CA PHE A 100 0.96 -0.10 -5.04
C PHE A 100 1.84 -0.19 -6.29
N GLN A 101 1.83 0.86 -7.11
CA GLN A 101 2.65 0.93 -8.33
C GLN A 101 4.14 0.76 -8.00
N HIS A 102 4.60 1.37 -6.92
CA HIS A 102 5.99 1.28 -6.50
C HIS A 102 6.29 -0.02 -5.74
N ALA A 103 5.29 -0.64 -5.10
CA ALA A 103 5.46 -1.97 -4.48
C ALA A 103 5.72 -3.06 -5.52
N VAL A 104 4.96 -3.06 -6.62
CA VAL A 104 5.21 -4.00 -7.73
C VAL A 104 6.53 -3.71 -8.45
N LEU A 105 6.91 -2.43 -8.56
CA LEU A 105 8.18 -2.02 -9.14
C LEU A 105 9.38 -2.44 -8.28
N GLU A 106 9.28 -2.27 -6.96
CA GLU A 106 10.29 -2.74 -6.00
C GLU A 106 10.49 -4.24 -6.11
N TYR A 107 9.39 -4.99 -6.12
CA TYR A 107 9.41 -6.45 -6.22
C TYR A 107 10.04 -6.92 -7.54
N ALA A 108 9.63 -6.33 -8.66
CA ALA A 108 10.19 -6.65 -9.97
C ALA A 108 11.72 -6.42 -10.02
N ARG A 109 12.19 -5.27 -9.52
CA ARG A 109 13.63 -4.93 -9.53
C ARG A 109 14.46 -5.78 -8.58
N ASN A 110 13.97 -6.03 -7.37
CA ASN A 110 14.79 -6.61 -6.29
C ASN A 110 14.57 -8.10 -6.06
N VAL A 111 13.41 -8.65 -6.44
CA VAL A 111 13.10 -10.08 -6.27
C VAL A 111 13.18 -10.82 -7.60
N LEU A 112 12.62 -10.26 -8.67
CA LEU A 112 12.66 -10.88 -10.00
C LEU A 112 13.92 -10.53 -10.81
N GLY A 113 14.72 -9.58 -10.31
CA GLY A 113 15.95 -9.14 -10.98
C GLY A 113 15.71 -8.31 -12.25
N TRP A 114 14.50 -7.78 -12.45
CA TRP A 114 14.18 -6.91 -13.59
C TRP A 114 14.66 -5.49 -13.32
N THR A 115 15.97 -5.31 -13.28
CA THR A 115 16.61 -4.03 -12.97
C THR A 115 16.23 -2.92 -13.96
N ASP A 116 15.78 -3.29 -15.16
CA ASP A 116 15.30 -2.44 -16.25
C ASP A 116 13.80 -2.11 -16.18
N ALA A 117 13.06 -2.67 -15.21
CA ALA A 117 11.63 -2.39 -15.07
C ALA A 117 11.41 -0.91 -14.72
N GLU A 118 10.52 -0.23 -15.43
CA GLU A 118 10.26 1.20 -15.28
C GLU A 118 8.78 1.54 -15.08
N HIS A 119 8.52 2.71 -14.51
CA HIS A 119 7.19 3.30 -14.46
C HIS A 119 6.93 4.12 -15.73
N GLY A 120 5.91 3.75 -16.52
CA GLY A 120 5.63 4.37 -17.81
C GLY A 120 5.23 5.85 -17.75
N GLU A 121 4.85 6.36 -16.58
CA GLU A 121 4.62 7.81 -16.39
C GLU A 121 5.92 8.63 -16.51
N THR A 122 7.05 8.08 -16.04
CA THR A 122 8.35 8.75 -16.08
C THR A 122 9.22 8.28 -17.25
N HIS A 123 9.06 7.02 -17.67
CA HIS A 123 9.81 6.42 -18.77
C HIS A 123 8.86 5.70 -19.76
N PRO A 124 8.08 6.45 -20.55
CA PRO A 124 7.05 5.88 -21.43
C PRO A 124 7.62 4.98 -22.54
N GLU A 125 8.87 5.20 -22.94
CA GLU A 125 9.56 4.44 -24.00
C GLU A 125 10.38 3.25 -23.47
N ALA A 126 10.29 2.94 -22.17
CA ALA A 126 11.03 1.83 -21.59
C ALA A 126 10.55 0.48 -22.17
N GLU A 127 11.49 -0.36 -22.60
CA GLU A 127 11.18 -1.71 -23.12
C GLU A 127 10.36 -2.52 -22.10
N ARG A 128 10.69 -2.37 -20.81
CA ARG A 128 9.96 -2.94 -19.68
C ARG A 128 9.22 -1.85 -18.89
N ALA A 129 8.32 -1.13 -19.54
CA ALA A 129 7.32 -0.31 -18.85
C ALA A 129 6.34 -1.20 -18.08
N LEU A 130 6.68 -1.50 -16.82
CA LEU A 130 5.92 -2.38 -15.93
C LEU A 130 4.58 -1.76 -15.53
N LEU A 131 4.56 -0.43 -15.38
CA LEU A 131 3.35 0.33 -15.11
C LEU A 131 2.99 1.13 -16.37
N THR A 132 1.79 0.93 -16.90
CA THR A 132 1.31 1.61 -18.12
C THR A 132 0.00 2.34 -17.88
N PRO A 133 -0.34 3.35 -18.70
CA PRO A 133 -1.63 4.02 -18.60
C PRO A 133 -2.79 3.01 -18.61
N LEU A 134 -3.74 3.17 -17.70
CA LEU A 134 -4.98 2.42 -17.71
C LEU A 134 -5.83 2.89 -18.89
N THR A 135 -6.38 1.93 -19.64
CA THR A 135 -7.32 2.19 -20.75
C THR A 135 -8.56 2.96 -20.29
N CYS A 136 -9.01 2.72 -19.06
CA CYS A 136 -10.01 3.53 -18.37
C CYS A 136 -9.36 4.16 -17.12
N ALA A 137 -8.99 5.44 -17.21
CA ALA A 137 -8.44 6.16 -16.08
C ALA A 137 -9.49 6.25 -14.96
N LEU A 138 -9.24 5.57 -13.84
CA LEU A 138 -10.13 5.59 -12.67
C LEU A 138 -9.78 6.80 -11.80
N VAL A 139 -10.13 8.00 -12.27
CA VAL A 139 -9.91 9.26 -11.57
C VAL A 139 -11.22 9.66 -10.89
N GLU A 140 -11.25 9.61 -9.55
CA GLU A 140 -12.46 9.89 -8.76
C GLU A 140 -13.63 8.95 -9.08
N ALA A 141 -13.30 7.75 -9.55
CA ALA A 141 -14.26 6.69 -9.82
C ALA A 141 -14.38 5.76 -8.60
N THR A 142 -15.57 5.20 -8.41
CA THR A 142 -15.79 4.05 -7.55
C THR A 142 -16.04 2.85 -8.44
N ALA A 143 -15.33 1.74 -8.21
CA ALA A 143 -15.49 0.52 -9.00
C ALA A 143 -15.50 -0.72 -8.12
N SER A 144 -16.15 -1.78 -8.62
CA SER A 144 -16.22 -3.06 -7.93
C SER A 144 -14.90 -3.83 -8.07
N ILE A 145 -14.48 -4.46 -6.98
CA ILE A 145 -13.30 -5.31 -6.93
C ILE A 145 -13.71 -6.68 -6.43
N HIS A 146 -13.25 -7.71 -7.15
CA HIS A 146 -13.35 -9.10 -6.75
C HIS A 146 -12.07 -9.50 -6.01
N LEU A 147 -12.19 -9.78 -4.72
CA LEU A 147 -11.09 -10.17 -3.85
C LEU A 147 -10.87 -11.69 -3.89
N SER A 148 -9.61 -12.10 -3.86
CA SER A 148 -9.27 -13.51 -3.85
C SER A 148 -9.63 -14.15 -2.49
N PRO A 149 -10.31 -15.31 -2.46
CA PRO A 149 -10.63 -15.99 -1.22
C PRO A 149 -9.37 -16.30 -0.38
N GLY A 150 -9.42 -16.08 0.94
CA GLY A 150 -8.29 -16.29 1.84
C GLY A 150 -7.13 -15.30 1.67
N SER A 151 -7.37 -14.19 0.97
CA SER A 151 -6.49 -13.01 0.98
C SER A 151 -6.70 -12.21 2.26
N ARG A 152 -5.66 -11.51 2.73
CA ARG A 152 -5.76 -10.63 3.89
C ARG A 152 -6.73 -9.48 3.64
N ILE A 153 -6.82 -9.02 2.39
CA ILE A 153 -7.81 -8.00 2.00
C ILE A 153 -9.22 -8.57 2.16
N ALA A 154 -9.53 -9.76 1.64
CA ALA A 154 -10.85 -10.37 1.82
C ALA A 154 -11.20 -10.59 3.30
N GLU A 155 -10.23 -11.00 4.12
CA GLU A 155 -10.40 -11.14 5.57
C GLU A 155 -10.69 -9.79 6.25
N ALA A 156 -9.96 -8.73 5.87
CA ALA A 156 -10.16 -7.39 6.43
C ALA A 156 -11.55 -6.83 6.09
N TYR A 157 -12.01 -6.99 4.84
CA TYR A 157 -13.33 -6.51 4.41
C TYR A 157 -14.48 -7.42 4.87
N GLY A 158 -14.23 -8.71 5.13
CA GLY A 158 -15.26 -9.68 5.48
C GLY A 158 -16.14 -10.12 4.31
N GLU A 159 -15.81 -9.72 3.08
CA GLU A 159 -16.52 -10.06 1.85
C GLU A 159 -15.56 -10.20 0.66
N GLN A 160 -16.02 -10.83 -0.43
CA GLN A 160 -15.21 -11.06 -1.63
C GLN A 160 -15.50 -10.07 -2.76
N GLN A 161 -16.55 -9.28 -2.66
CA GLN A 161 -16.89 -8.27 -3.64
C GLN A 161 -17.07 -6.94 -2.93
N ILE A 162 -16.12 -6.02 -3.15
CA ILE A 162 -16.11 -4.71 -2.52
C ILE A 162 -16.30 -3.62 -3.57
N SER A 163 -16.46 -2.38 -3.11
CA SER A 163 -16.57 -1.19 -3.96
C SER A 163 -15.72 -0.08 -3.37
N GLU A 164 -14.69 0.36 -4.09
CA GLU A 164 -13.70 1.31 -3.56
C GLU A 164 -13.38 2.45 -4.52
N GLY A 165 -12.90 3.55 -3.93
CA GLY A 165 -12.52 4.76 -4.65
C GLY A 165 -11.14 4.66 -5.28
N TYR A 166 -11.00 5.21 -6.49
CA TYR A 166 -9.75 5.26 -7.23
C TYR A 166 -9.36 6.70 -7.58
N ARG A 167 -8.05 6.93 -7.68
CA ARG A 167 -7.48 8.12 -8.31
C ARG A 167 -6.16 7.78 -9.00
N CYS A 168 -6.18 6.80 -9.88
CA CYS A 168 -4.98 6.29 -10.54
C CYS A 168 -5.14 6.28 -12.05
N ARG A 169 -4.06 6.67 -12.73
CA ARG A 169 -3.97 6.68 -14.20
C ARG A 169 -3.13 5.54 -14.76
N TYR A 170 -2.36 4.87 -13.90
CA TYR A 170 -1.44 3.80 -14.27
C TYR A 170 -1.73 2.54 -13.46
N GLY A 171 -1.52 1.39 -14.06
CA GLY A 171 -1.62 0.07 -13.42
C GLY A 171 -0.58 -0.89 -13.99
N VAL A 172 -0.58 -2.13 -13.51
CA VAL A 172 0.34 -3.15 -14.02
C VAL A 172 0.04 -3.44 -15.48
N ASN A 173 1.07 -3.40 -16.30
CA ASN A 173 0.99 -3.78 -17.71
C ASN A 173 0.64 -5.28 -17.81
N PRO A 174 -0.48 -5.65 -18.47
CA PRO A 174 -0.91 -7.04 -18.58
C PRO A 174 0.14 -7.97 -19.20
N ALA A 175 1.03 -7.45 -20.05
CA ALA A 175 2.12 -8.23 -20.66
C ALA A 175 3.12 -8.79 -19.63
N PHE A 176 3.27 -8.13 -18.48
CA PHE A 176 4.19 -8.53 -17.41
C PHE A 176 3.48 -9.10 -16.17
N ALA A 177 2.16 -8.96 -16.08
CA ALA A 177 1.39 -9.36 -14.90
C ALA A 177 1.53 -10.84 -14.55
N GLY A 178 1.54 -11.73 -15.55
CA GLY A 178 1.72 -13.18 -15.31
C GLY A 178 3.04 -13.47 -14.59
N GLN A 179 4.16 -13.02 -15.18
CA GLN A 179 5.50 -13.22 -14.65
C GLN A 179 5.71 -12.53 -13.29
N LEU A 180 5.09 -11.37 -13.06
CA LEU A 180 5.14 -10.66 -11.78
C LEU A 180 4.56 -11.50 -10.63
N LEU A 181 3.57 -12.33 -10.93
CA LEU A 181 2.75 -13.06 -9.96
C LEU A 181 3.12 -14.55 -9.83
N GLU A 182 4.17 -15.01 -10.51
CA GLU A 182 4.62 -16.41 -10.49
C GLU A 182 5.33 -16.81 -9.18
N HIS A 183 5.76 -15.83 -8.38
CA HIS A 183 6.51 -16.01 -7.14
C HIS A 183 5.72 -15.55 -5.90
N ASP A 184 6.38 -15.16 -4.82
CA ASP A 184 5.75 -14.87 -3.53
C ASP A 184 4.74 -13.72 -3.56
N LEU A 185 4.83 -12.81 -4.53
CA LEU A 185 3.82 -11.78 -4.73
C LEU A 185 2.58 -12.38 -5.40
N ARG A 186 1.48 -12.49 -4.64
CA ARG A 186 0.21 -13.05 -5.11
C ARG A 186 -0.79 -11.96 -5.47
N PRO A 187 -1.62 -12.17 -6.49
CA PRO A 187 -2.77 -11.30 -6.71
C PRO A 187 -3.80 -11.52 -5.62
N SER A 188 -4.47 -10.45 -5.19
CA SER A 188 -5.48 -10.49 -4.14
C SER A 188 -6.75 -9.72 -4.47
N GLY A 189 -6.77 -8.97 -5.57
CA GLY A 189 -7.96 -8.28 -6.05
C GLY A 189 -7.90 -7.96 -7.54
N TYR A 190 -9.05 -8.05 -8.20
CA TYR A 190 -9.23 -7.82 -9.63
C TYR A 190 -10.46 -6.96 -9.89
N ASP A 191 -10.50 -6.27 -11.03
CA ASP A 191 -11.75 -5.69 -11.50
C ASP A 191 -12.59 -6.67 -12.32
N SER A 192 -13.70 -6.20 -12.89
CA SER A 192 -14.60 -6.99 -13.72
C SER A 192 -14.01 -7.45 -15.06
N ALA A 193 -12.93 -6.80 -15.54
CA ALA A 193 -12.20 -7.20 -16.73
C ALA A 193 -11.09 -8.22 -16.42
N GLY A 194 -10.81 -8.48 -15.15
CA GLY A 194 -9.72 -9.34 -14.69
C GLY A 194 -8.39 -8.61 -14.54
N ASP A 195 -8.36 -7.28 -14.63
CA ASP A 195 -7.14 -6.50 -14.42
C ASP A 195 -6.79 -6.48 -12.93
N LEU A 196 -5.48 -6.55 -12.65
CA LEU A 196 -4.95 -6.57 -11.29
C LEU A 196 -5.21 -5.25 -10.56
N ARG A 197 -5.87 -5.33 -9.39
CA ARG A 197 -6.20 -4.18 -8.53
C ARG A 197 -5.57 -4.26 -7.14
N ALA A 198 -5.14 -5.43 -6.71
CA ALA A 198 -4.41 -5.58 -5.45
C ALA A 198 -3.47 -6.80 -5.48
N VAL A 199 -2.39 -6.70 -4.69
CA VAL A 199 -1.43 -7.77 -4.45
C VAL A 199 -1.13 -7.89 -2.96
N GLU A 200 -0.66 -9.06 -2.57
CA GLU A 200 -0.11 -9.34 -1.25
C GLU A 200 1.17 -10.15 -1.38
N LEU A 201 2.06 -10.06 -0.40
CA LEU A 201 3.23 -10.94 -0.33
C LEU A 201 2.95 -12.16 0.54
N ARG A 202 3.27 -13.35 0.02
CA ARG A 202 3.31 -14.62 0.78
C ARG A 202 4.41 -14.56 1.83
N ASP A 203 4.21 -15.27 2.94
CA ASP A 203 5.18 -15.39 4.05
C ASP A 203 5.67 -14.07 4.66
N HIS A 204 4.96 -12.97 4.40
CA HIS A 204 5.14 -11.70 5.07
C HIS A 204 4.00 -11.43 6.04
N ARG A 205 4.26 -10.95 7.26
CA ARG A 205 3.22 -10.75 8.30
C ARG A 205 2.01 -9.97 7.80
N PHE A 206 2.27 -8.81 7.20
CA PHE A 206 1.27 -8.03 6.48
C PHE A 206 1.98 -7.21 5.41
N PHE A 207 1.84 -7.59 4.14
CA PHE A 207 2.30 -6.78 3.01
C PHE A 207 1.15 -6.75 2.03
N VAL A 208 0.44 -5.63 2.01
CA VAL A 208 -0.75 -5.44 1.20
C VAL A 208 -0.53 -4.20 0.33
N ALA A 209 -0.81 -4.33 -0.95
CA ALA A 209 -0.77 -3.19 -1.85
C ALA A 209 -2.02 -3.18 -2.72
N THR A 210 -2.67 -2.02 -2.83
CA THR A 210 -3.93 -1.83 -3.55
C THR A 210 -3.84 -0.64 -4.47
N LEU A 211 -4.38 -0.78 -5.68
CA LEU A 211 -4.48 0.33 -6.60
C LEU A 211 -5.60 1.31 -6.18
N PHE A 212 -6.64 0.82 -5.52
CA PHE A 212 -7.67 1.66 -4.92
C PHE A 212 -7.16 2.39 -3.66
N GLN A 213 -7.96 3.32 -3.15
CA GLN A 213 -7.63 4.23 -2.06
C GLN A 213 -8.63 4.07 -0.90
N PRO A 214 -8.55 2.97 -0.12
CA PRO A 214 -9.49 2.68 0.97
C PRO A 214 -9.54 3.79 2.03
N GLU A 215 -8.43 4.54 2.21
CA GLU A 215 -8.33 5.67 3.13
C GLU A 215 -9.43 6.72 2.92
N ARG A 216 -9.92 6.89 1.70
CA ARG A 216 -10.89 7.94 1.35
C ARG A 216 -12.23 7.74 2.04
N ALA A 217 -12.58 6.50 2.38
CA ALA A 217 -13.79 6.17 3.10
C ALA A 217 -13.88 6.89 4.47
N ALA A 218 -12.73 7.19 5.08
CA ALA A 218 -12.64 7.92 6.34
C ALA A 218 -13.21 9.34 6.26
N LEU A 219 -13.17 10.00 5.09
CA LEU A 219 -13.78 11.31 4.88
C LEU A 219 -15.32 11.26 4.92
N ASN A 220 -15.90 10.07 4.74
CA ASN A 220 -17.33 9.81 4.84
C ASN A 220 -17.72 9.16 6.18
N GLY A 221 -16.80 9.10 7.16
CA GLY A 221 -17.05 8.51 8.47
C GLY A 221 -17.08 6.98 8.49
N VAL A 222 -16.54 6.32 7.46
CA VAL A 222 -16.38 4.85 7.42
C VAL A 222 -14.94 4.48 7.74
N VAL A 223 -14.74 3.54 8.69
CA VAL A 223 -13.41 3.05 9.07
C VAL A 223 -12.85 2.21 7.92
N PRO A 224 -11.68 2.54 7.34
CA PRO A 224 -11.12 1.75 6.25
C PRO A 224 -10.57 0.40 6.78
N PRO A 225 -11.11 -0.76 6.33
CA PRO A 225 -10.76 -2.05 6.93
C PRO A 225 -9.27 -2.39 6.84
N LEU A 226 -8.61 -2.01 5.74
CA LEU A 226 -7.18 -2.23 5.55
C LEU A 226 -6.29 -1.41 6.50
N VAL A 227 -6.79 -0.29 7.02
CA VAL A 227 -6.07 0.50 8.01
C VAL A 227 -6.16 -0.18 9.38
N SER A 228 -7.34 -0.66 9.77
CA SER A 228 -7.49 -1.49 10.98
C SER A 228 -6.63 -2.77 10.90
N ALA A 229 -6.58 -3.42 9.74
CA ALA A 229 -5.76 -4.61 9.52
C ALA A 229 -4.24 -4.32 9.60
N LEU A 230 -3.78 -3.19 9.04
CA LEU A 230 -2.38 -2.74 9.17
C LEU A 230 -2.01 -2.54 10.65
N LEU A 231 -2.87 -1.84 11.41
CA LEU A 231 -2.62 -1.58 12.83
C LEU A 231 -2.61 -2.88 13.66
N ALA A 232 -3.52 -3.81 13.38
CA ALA A 232 -3.54 -5.12 14.02
C ALA A 232 -2.23 -5.88 13.76
N ALA A 233 -1.75 -5.89 12.51
CA ALA A 233 -0.48 -6.53 12.16
C ALA A 233 0.75 -5.88 12.84
N CYS A 234 0.68 -4.59 13.15
CA CYS A 234 1.74 -3.89 13.91
C CYS A 234 1.78 -4.30 15.39
N LEU A 235 0.68 -4.81 15.96
CA LEU A 235 0.63 -5.28 17.35
C LEU A 235 1.23 -6.67 17.53
N GLU A 236 1.21 -7.49 16.48
CA GLU A 236 1.76 -8.83 16.48
C GLU A 236 3.28 -8.75 16.60
N ARG A 237 3.76 -8.75 17.85
CA ARG A 237 5.17 -8.53 18.18
C ARG A 237 6.07 -9.53 17.46
N HIS A 238 7.23 -9.04 17.06
CA HIS A 238 8.35 -9.89 16.64
C HIS A 238 8.67 -10.89 17.76
N PRO A 239 8.74 -12.20 17.49
CA PRO A 239 9.34 -13.15 18.44
C PRO A 239 10.79 -12.77 18.72
#